data_AF-A0A7L5YU86-F1
#
_entry.id   AF-A0A7L5YU86-F1
#
_cell.length_a   1.000
_cell.length_b   1.000
_cell.length_c   1.000
_cell.angle_alpha   90.00
_cell.angle_beta   90.00
_cell.angle_gamma   90.00
#
_symmetry.space_group_name_H-M   'P 1'
#
loop_
_entity.id
_entity.type
_entity.pdbx_description
1 polymer ?
#
loop_
_entity_poly.entity_id
_entity_poly.type
_entity_poly.pdbx_seq_one_letter_code
_entity_poly.pdbx_strand_id
1 'polypeptide(L)' 'MNIVDIQTVAGHFAQVLGDPNYHPRYDLDGDDAIGVTDIILVAQSWQ' A
#
# COMPACT_ATOMS: atom_id res chain seq x y z
N MET A 1 -6.97 10.29 -6.31
CA MET A 1 -7.14 9.94 -4.89
C MET A 1 -8.60 9.71 -4.59
N ASN A 2 -9.05 8.47 -4.82
CA ASN A 2 -10.41 7.99 -4.60
C ASN A 2 -10.39 6.53 -4.07
N ILE A 3 -11.57 5.92 -3.92
CA ILE A 3 -11.71 4.54 -3.43
C ILE A 3 -10.86 3.50 -4.19
N VAL A 4 -10.65 3.69 -5.49
CA VAL A 4 -9.86 2.79 -6.34
C VAL A 4 -8.39 2.82 -5.94
N ASP A 5 -7.88 3.97 -5.50
CA ASP A 5 -6.49 4.08 -5.04
C ASP A 5 -6.27 3.27 -3.75
N ILE A 6 -7.23 3.28 -2.81
CA ILE A 6 -7.16 2.41 -1.62
C ILE A 6 -7.25 0.94 -2.01
N GLN A 7 -8.20 0.58 -2.89
CA GLN A 7 -8.36 -0.80 -3.33
C GLN A 7 -7.10 -1.32 -4.03
N THR A 8 -6.40 -0.45 -4.75
CA THR A 8 -5.13 -0.78 -5.42
C THR A 8 -4.07 -1.16 -4.39
N VAL A 9 -3.84 -0.33 -3.36
CA VAL A 9 -2.86 -0.65 -2.30
C VAL A 9 -3.30 -1.85 -1.46
N ALA A 10 -4.58 -1.92 -1.08
CA ALA A 10 -5.13 -3.02 -0.31
C ALA A 10 -5.05 -4.37 -1.06
N GLY A 11 -5.02 -4.37 -2.38
CA GLY A 11 -4.78 -5.58 -3.19
C GLY A 11 -3.39 -6.21 -2.98
N HIS A 12 -2.46 -5.45 -2.41
CA HIS A 12 -1.10 -5.89 -2.09
C HIS A 12 -0.86 -6.10 -0.59
N PHE A 13 -1.92 -6.08 0.23
CA PHE A 13 -1.82 -6.20 1.68
C PHE A 13 -1.04 -7.46 2.13
N ALA A 14 -0.21 -7.29 3.15
CA ALA A 14 0.66 -8.30 3.77
C ALA A 14 1.81 -8.83 2.89
N GLN A 15 2.06 -8.23 1.73
CA GLN A 15 3.29 -8.48 0.98
C GLN A 15 4.46 -7.76 1.65
N VAL A 16 5.59 -8.44 1.75
CA VAL A 16 6.81 -7.92 2.40
C VAL A 16 8.01 -8.07 1.48
N LEU A 17 9.08 -7.30 1.70
CA LEU A 17 10.31 -7.39 0.92
C LEU A 17 10.82 -8.84 0.86
N GLY A 18 10.97 -9.36 -0.35
CA GLY A 18 11.35 -10.75 -0.61
C GLY A 18 10.20 -11.67 -1.02
N ASP A 19 8.93 -11.27 -0.84
CA ASP A 19 7.79 -11.95 -1.47
C ASP A 19 7.87 -11.75 -3.00
N PRO A 20 7.70 -12.82 -3.82
CA PRO A 20 7.62 -12.70 -5.28
C PRO A 20 6.57 -11.71 -5.80
N ASN A 21 5.53 -11.43 -4.98
CA ASN A 21 4.45 -10.52 -5.33
C ASN A 21 4.65 -9.10 -4.80
N TYR A 22 5.61 -8.89 -3.88
CA TYR A 22 5.88 -7.57 -3.33
C TYR A 22 6.30 -6.60 -4.43
N HIS A 23 5.72 -5.41 -4.39
CA HIS A 23 6.01 -4.37 -5.35
C HIS A 23 6.26 -3.04 -4.61
N PRO A 24 7.50 -2.48 -4.64
CA PRO A 24 7.90 -1.31 -3.85
C PRO A 24 7.02 -0.06 -4.03
N ARG A 25 6.30 0.03 -5.15
CA ARG A 25 5.34 1.13 -5.40
C ARG A 25 4.20 1.22 -4.37
N TYR A 26 3.84 0.13 -3.71
CA TYR A 26 2.72 0.09 -2.77
C TYR A 26 3.14 0.13 -1.30
N ASP A 27 4.45 0.10 -1.05
CA ASP A 27 5.08 0.39 0.22
C ASP A 27 5.40 1.89 0.25
N LEU A 28 4.47 2.64 0.83
CA LEU A 28 4.41 4.10 0.77
C LEU A 28 5.14 4.76 1.94
N ASP A 29 5.27 4.06 3.07
CA ASP A 29 6.07 4.55 4.20
C ASP A 29 7.52 4.03 4.18
N GLY A 30 7.83 3.04 3.34
CA GLY A 30 9.18 2.50 3.13
C GLY A 30 9.63 1.57 4.25
N ASP A 31 8.70 0.88 4.92
CA ASP A 31 8.98 -0.04 6.04
C ASP A 31 9.25 -1.49 5.62
N ASP A 32 9.39 -1.74 4.31
CA ASP A 32 9.54 -3.06 3.68
C ASP A 32 8.30 -3.97 3.79
N ALA A 33 7.14 -3.42 4.18
CA ALA A 33 5.86 -4.11 4.24
C ALA A 33 4.71 -3.29 3.66
N ILE A 34 3.80 -3.95 2.96
CA ILE A 34 2.57 -3.32 2.47
C ILE A 34 1.46 -3.61 3.48
N GLY A 35 1.14 -2.62 4.30
CA GLY A 35 0.30 -2.76 5.49
C GLY A 35 -0.79 -1.70 5.61
N VAL A 36 -1.32 -1.59 6.84
CA VAL A 36 -2.39 -0.63 7.16
C VAL A 36 -1.88 0.81 7.05
N THR A 37 -0.61 1.05 7.35
CA THR A 37 -0.01 2.39 7.26
C THR A 37 -0.07 2.93 5.83
N ASP A 38 0.26 2.12 4.83
CA ASP A 38 0.18 2.51 3.41
C ASP A 38 -1.23 2.85 2.99
N ILE A 39 -2.21 2.03 3.40
CA ILE A 39 -3.63 2.27 3.13
C ILE A 39 -4.08 3.60 3.75
N ILE A 40 -3.62 3.92 4.97
CA ILE A 40 -3.94 5.19 5.64
C ILE A 40 -3.29 6.37 4.90
N LEU A 41 -2.05 6.25 4.42
CA LEU A 41 -1.39 7.31 3.63
C LEU A 41 -2.17 7.63 2.36
N VAL A 42 -2.72 6.60 1.71
CA VAL A 42 -3.66 6.79 0.59
C VAL A 42 -4.93 7.50 1.08
N ALA A 43 -5.57 7.00 2.14
CA ALA A 43 -6.81 7.58 2.66
C ALA A 43 -6.66 9.06 3.06
N GLN A 44 -5.51 9.46 3.62
CA GLN A 44 -5.21 10.84 4.00
C GLN A 44 -5.13 11.79 2.80
N SER A 45 -4.82 11.25 1.62
CA SER A 45 -4.67 12.01 0.39
C SER A 45 -5.98 12.14 -0.39
N TRP A 46 -7.09 11.60 0.13
CA TRP A 46 -8.43 11.73 -0.46
C TRP A 46 -9.02 13.13 -0.29
N GLN A 47 -9.51 13.69 -1.40
CA GLN A 47 -10.25 14.96 -1.46
C GLN A 47 -11.54 14.76 -2.26
#